data_AF-A0A1Y2K7N1-F1
#
_entry.id   AF-A0A1Y2K7N1-F1
#
_cell.length_a   1.000
_cell.length_b   1.000
_cell.length_c   1.000
_cell.angle_alpha   90.00
_cell.angle_beta   90.00
_cell.angle_gamma   90.00
#
_symmetry.space_group_name_H-M   'P 1'
#
loop_
_entity.id
_entity.type
_entity.pdbx_description
1 polymer ?
#
loop_
_entity_poly.entity_id
_entity_poly.type
_entity_poly.pdbx_seq_one_letter_code
_entity_poly.pdbx_strand_id
1 'polypeptide(L)'
;MSASLQEIDAAVKRLLKRWHPDLNPVDKADLCNAKTREILEAQALLEAYCEKYRYSFERQEVEKYLPPDEWWVKRFASENPRE
;
A
#
# COMPACT_ATOMS: atom_id res chain seq x y z
N MET A 1 -7.19 -8.61 -0.81
CA MET A 1 -7.54 -7.65 0.26
C MET A 1 -6.77 -6.38 -0.04
N SER A 2 -7.47 -5.28 -0.28
CA SER A 2 -6.89 -3.96 -0.59
C SER A 2 -7.42 -2.98 0.44
N ALA A 3 -6.53 -2.14 1.00
CA ALA A 3 -6.89 -1.10 1.96
C ALA A 3 -6.54 0.26 1.36
N SER A 4 -7.46 1.20 1.49
CA SER A 4 -7.28 2.62 1.15
C SER A 4 -6.52 3.36 2.26
N LEU A 5 -5.96 4.53 1.94
CA LEU A 5 -5.33 5.42 2.95
C LEU A 5 -6.29 5.76 4.11
N GLN A 6 -7.59 5.92 3.82
CA GLN A 6 -8.60 6.18 4.85
C GLN A 6 -8.78 4.99 5.80
N GLU A 7 -8.73 3.76 5.30
CA GLU A 7 -8.82 2.56 6.13
C GLU A 7 -7.58 2.35 6.98
N ILE A 8 -6.40 2.71 6.45
CA ILE A 8 -5.13 2.69 7.19
C ILE A 8 -5.20 3.70 8.36
N ASP A 9 -5.57 4.96 8.10
CA ASP A 9 -5.70 5.99 9.13
C ASP A 9 -6.74 5.62 10.21
N ALA A 10 -7.90 5.09 9.80
CA ALA A 10 -8.92 4.63 10.74
C ALA A 10 -8.43 3.47 11.62
N ALA A 11 -7.66 2.53 11.05
CA ALA A 11 -7.07 1.42 11.79
C ALA A 11 -6.03 1.91 12.80
N VAL A 12 -5.16 2.85 12.41
CA VAL A 12 -4.14 3.43 13.30
C VAL A 12 -4.81 4.17 14.47
N LYS A 13 -5.80 5.03 14.21
CA LYS A 13 -6.55 5.73 15.26
C LYS A 13 -7.19 4.76 16.27
N ARG A 14 -7.74 3.64 15.79
CA ARG A 14 -8.31 2.59 16.65
C ARG A 14 -7.24 1.89 17.50
N LEU A 15 -6.09 1.59 16.90
CA LEU A 15 -4.98 0.93 17.60
C LEU A 15 -4.32 1.86 18.63
N LEU A 16 -4.14 3.15 18.31
CA LEU A 16 -3.63 4.13 19.26
C LEU A 16 -4.57 4.29 20.45
N LYS A 17 -5.88 4.39 20.25
CA LYS A 17 -6.85 4.40 21.37
C LYS A 17 -6.74 3.18 22.28
N ARG A 18 -6.32 2.03 21.74
CA ARG A 18 -6.15 0.79 22.49
C ARG A 18 -4.83 0.75 23.26
N TRP A 19 -3.75 1.25 22.65
CA TRP A 19 -2.38 1.08 23.15
C TRP A 19 -1.74 2.36 23.68
N HIS A 20 -2.45 3.50 23.68
CA HIS A 20 -1.89 4.75 24.18
C HIS A 20 -1.52 4.60 25.67
N PRO A 21 -0.31 5.00 26.08
CA PRO A 21 0.15 4.86 27.47
C PRO A 21 -0.78 5.58 28.46
N ASP A 22 -1.29 6.77 28.12
CA ASP A 22 -2.21 7.53 29.00
C ASP A 22 -3.58 6.88 29.20
N LEU A 23 -3.98 5.96 28.31
CA LEU A 23 -5.27 5.26 28.41
C LEU A 23 -5.13 3.89 29.09
N ASN A 24 -3.91 3.51 29.44
CA ASN A 24 -3.61 2.19 29.99
C ASN A 24 -2.97 2.28 31.38
N PRO A 25 -3.08 1.21 32.18
CA PRO A 25 -2.43 1.11 33.48
C PRO A 25 -0.90 1.27 33.40
N VAL A 26 -0.31 1.89 34.43
CA VAL A 26 1.15 2.18 34.51
C VAL A 26 2.00 0.91 34.44
N ASP A 27 1.52 -0.22 34.96
CA ASP A 27 2.18 -1.53 34.87
C ASP A 27 2.34 -2.03 33.43
N LYS A 28 1.60 -1.46 32.47
CA LYS A 28 1.68 -1.77 31.04
C LYS A 28 2.26 -0.63 30.21
N ALA A 29 2.76 0.44 30.85
CA ALA A 29 3.24 1.62 30.15
C ALA A 29 4.32 1.28 29.12
N ASP A 30 5.30 0.44 29.46
CA ASP A 30 6.38 0.05 28.55
C ASP A 30 5.86 -0.73 27.34
N LEU A 31 4.94 -1.67 27.55
CA LEU A 31 4.29 -2.42 26.47
C LEU A 31 3.46 -1.50 25.56
N CYS A 32 2.71 -0.57 26.16
CA CYS A 32 1.88 0.41 25.46
C CYS A 32 2.74 1.37 24.63
N ASN A 33 3.87 1.82 25.17
CA ASN A 33 4.86 2.62 24.47
C ASN A 33 5.46 1.87 23.28
N ALA A 34 5.89 0.62 23.48
CA ALA A 34 6.43 -0.21 22.42
C ALA A 34 5.41 -0.42 21.29
N LYS A 35 4.16 -0.75 21.64
CA LYS A 35 3.08 -0.95 20.66
C LYS A 35 2.71 0.33 19.92
N THR A 36 2.61 1.45 20.63
CA THR A 36 2.35 2.76 20.03
C THR A 36 3.44 3.12 19.01
N ARG A 37 4.70 2.89 19.35
CA ARG A 37 5.82 3.10 18.43
C ARG A 37 5.72 2.21 17.19
N GLU A 38 5.49 0.90 17.36
CA GLU A 38 5.31 -0.03 16.24
C GLU A 38 4.17 0.40 15.29
N ILE A 39 3.05 0.88 15.85
CA ILE A 39 1.90 1.35 15.06
C ILE A 39 2.27 2.58 14.22
N LEU A 40 2.95 3.55 14.82
CA LEU A 40 3.36 4.78 14.13
C LEU A 40 4.42 4.52 13.06
N GLU A 41 5.38 3.63 13.33
CA GLU A 41 6.39 3.21 12.35
C GLU A 41 5.74 2.51 11.15
N ALA A 42 4.78 1.62 11.39
CA ALA A 42 4.04 0.95 10.32
C ALA A 42 3.20 1.93 9.49
N GLN A 43 2.52 2.88 10.14
CA GLN A 43 1.76 3.93 9.46
C GLN A 43 2.68 4.75 8.53
N ALA A 44 3.80 5.25 9.05
CA ALA A 44 4.73 6.06 8.29
C ALA A 44 5.31 5.30 7.08
N LEU A 45 5.58 4.01 7.23
CA LEU A 45 6.04 3.17 6.12
C LEU A 45 4.99 3.04 5.02
N LEU A 46 3.73 2.79 5.41
CA LEU A 46 2.61 2.63 4.47
C LEU A 46 2.30 3.95 3.76
N GLU A 47 2.27 5.07 4.48
CA GLU A 47 2.09 6.40 3.91
C GLU A 47 3.23 6.73 2.94
N ALA A 48 4.48 6.48 3.33
CA ALA A 48 5.62 6.67 2.44
C ALA A 48 5.53 5.81 1.18
N TYR A 49 5.06 4.56 1.30
CA TYR A 49 4.84 3.69 0.14
C TYR A 49 3.75 4.25 -0.78
N CYS A 50 2.59 4.63 -0.22
CA CYS A 50 1.45 5.12 -0.98
C CYS A 50 1.70 6.51 -1.60
N GLU A 51 2.29 7.45 -0.87
CA GLU A 51 2.57 8.81 -1.35
C GLU A 51 3.73 8.86 -2.34
N LYS A 52 4.78 8.04 -2.11
CA LYS A 52 5.97 8.01 -2.98
C LYS A 52 5.85 6.98 -4.09
N TYR A 53 4.69 6.34 -4.25
CA TYR A 53 4.46 5.44 -5.38
C TYR A 53 4.50 6.24 -6.69
N ARG A 54 5.63 6.16 -7.38
CA ARG A 54 5.84 6.85 -8.65
C ARG A 54 5.33 5.96 -9.77
N TYR A 55 4.38 6.48 -10.55
CA TYR A 55 4.00 5.87 -11.81
C TYR A 55 5.13 6.06 -12.82
N SER A 56 5.70 4.96 -13.31
CA SER A 56 6.57 5.01 -14.47
C SER A 56 5.72 5.03 -15.73
N PHE A 57 5.90 6.08 -16.53
CA PHE A 57 5.31 6.19 -17.87
C PHE A 57 6.28 5.71 -18.94
N GLU A 58 7.37 5.02 -18.55
CA GLU A 58 8.21 4.34 -19.51
C GLU A 58 7.38 3.31 -20.28
N ARG A 59 7.58 3.28 -21.59
CA ARG A 59 6.83 2.43 -22.50
C ARG A 59 6.79 0.96 -22.04
N GLN A 60 7.90 0.46 -21.50
CA GLN A 60 8.04 -0.91 -20.99
C GLN A 60 7.19 -1.19 -19.75
N GLU A 61 6.98 -0.19 -18.88
CA GLU A 61 6.13 -0.35 -17.69
C GLU A 61 4.66 -0.26 -18.08
N VAL A 62 4.28 0.72 -18.91
CA VAL A 62 2.92 0.89 -19.42
C VAL A 62 2.45 -0.35 -20.20
N GLU A 63 3.35 -0.97 -20.96
CA GLU A 63 3.08 -2.20 -21.73
C GLU A 63 2.64 -3.39 -20.86
N LYS A 64 3.01 -3.44 -19.56
CA LYS A 64 2.63 -4.52 -18.65
C LYS A 64 1.16 -4.47 -18.23
N TYR A 65 0.54 -3.31 -18.33
CA TYR A 65 -0.85 -3.08 -17.91
C TYR A 65 -1.78 -2.86 -19.11
N LEU A 66 -1.32 -3.16 -20.33
CA LEU A 66 -2.16 -3.09 -21.51
C LEU A 66 -3.35 -4.06 -21.39
N PRO A 67 -4.53 -3.67 -21.92
CA PRO A 67 -5.65 -4.58 -22.07
C PRO A 67 -5.22 -5.88 -22.79
N PRO A 68 -5.77 -7.05 -22.42
CA PRO A 68 -5.34 -8.33 -22.99
C PRO A 68 -5.37 -8.37 -24.52
N ASP A 69 -6.35 -7.72 -25.13
CA ASP A 69 -6.56 -7.54 -26.56
C ASP A 69 -5.47 -6.68 -27.21
N GLU A 70 -5.13 -5.52 -26.64
CA GLU A 70 -4.04 -4.67 -27.13
C GLU A 70 -2.67 -5.32 -26.94
N TRP A 71 -2.48 -6.03 -25.82
CA TRP A 71 -1.27 -6.82 -25.56
C TRP A 71 -1.09 -7.92 -26.61
N TRP A 72 -2.16 -8.64 -26.94
CA TRP A 72 -2.14 -9.70 -27.95
C TRP A 72 -1.81 -9.15 -29.35
N VAL A 73 -2.47 -8.07 -29.75
CA VAL A 73 -2.21 -7.41 -31.04
C VAL A 73 -0.76 -6.93 -31.10
N LYS A 74 -0.25 -6.29 -30.05
CA LYS A 74 1.12 -5.78 -30.04
C LYS A 74 2.18 -6.89 -30.10
N ARG A 75 1.89 -8.05 -29.50
CA ARG A 75 2.83 -9.18 -29.42
C ARG A 75 2.80 -10.07 -30.66
N PHE A 76 1.65 -10.20 -31.31
CA PHE A 76 1.39 -11.22 -32.33
C PHE A 76 0.78 -10.69 -33.64
N ALA A 77 0.56 -9.37 -33.81
CA ALA A 77 0.04 -8.82 -35.07
C ALA A 77 0.95 -9.11 -36.28
N SER A 78 2.24 -9.34 -36.07
CA SER A 78 3.18 -9.73 -37.13
C SER A 78 3.17 -11.23 -37.48
N GLU A 79 2.56 -12.09 -36.64
CA GLU A 79 2.54 -13.54 -36.84
C GLU A 79 1.27 -14.05 -37.51
N ASN A 80 0.31 -13.18 -37.83
CA ASN A 80 -0.90 -13.58 -38.55
C ASN A 80 -1.24 -12.61 -39.68
N PRO A 81 -0.45 -12.60 -40.79
CA PRO A 81 -0.92 -12.04 -42.03
C PRO A 81 -2.04 -12.95 -42.50
N ARG A 82 -3.29 -12.54 -42.28
CA ARG A 82 -4.47 -13.23 -42.80
C ARG A 82 -4.34 -13.32 -44.33
N GLU A 83 -4.03 -14.50 -44.84
CA GLU A 83 -4.21 -14.93 -46.23
C GLU A 83 -5.67 -15.31 -46.49
#